data_AF-A0A7C7RUL4-F1
#
_entry.id   AF-A0A7C7RUL4-F1
#
_cell.length_a   1.000
_cell.length_b   1.000
_cell.length_c   1.000
_cell.angle_alpha   90.00
_cell.angle_beta   90.00
_cell.angle_gamma   90.00
#
_symmetry.space_group_name_H-M   'P 1'
#
loop_
_entity.id
_entity.type
_entity.pdbx_description
1 polymer ?
#
loop_
_entity_poly.entity_id
_entity_poly.type
_entity_poly.pdbx_seq_one_letter_code
_entity_poly.pdbx_strand_id
1 'polypeptide(L)'
;MVVVGQRAAQGERVFAIPYDYEHACDEAPEVCLGVPYFNWGPGYLEQVQAVVGGTWEQEWVWAGPDWSDINSPDTSAIGFLRGPALSEEWSAQVDEFIAGLADGSINLFVGPLNYQDGTPFLAEGEVATDEQIWYMEQLLEGMEGPSE
;
A
#
# COMPACT_ATOMS: atom_id res chain seq x y z
N MET A 1 15.60 1.91 7.03
CA MET A 1 16.36 0.64 7.15
C MET A 1 17.54 0.72 8.10
N VAL A 2 18.43 1.72 7.98
CA VAL A 2 19.65 1.89 8.82
C VAL A 2 19.43 1.64 10.32
N VAL A 3 18.51 2.37 10.96
CA VAL A 3 18.29 2.27 12.42
C VAL A 3 17.82 0.87 12.85
N VAL A 4 16.96 0.24 12.06
CA VAL A 4 16.44 -1.10 12.35
C VAL A 4 17.55 -2.14 12.18
N GLY A 5 18.38 -2.00 11.14
CA GLY A 5 19.57 -2.83 10.96
C GLY A 5 20.56 -2.73 12.13
N GLN A 6 20.79 -1.53 12.65
CA GLN A 6 21.64 -1.32 13.83
C GLN A 6 21.08 -2.00 15.09
N ARG A 7 19.77 -1.96 15.31
CA ARG A 7 19.10 -2.63 16.44
C ARG A 7 19.18 -4.16 16.31
N ALA A 8 18.96 -4.70 15.11
CA ALA A 8 19.13 -6.12 14.86
C ALA A 8 20.58 -6.59 15.08
N ALA A 9 21.56 -5.79 14.67
CA ALA A 9 22.98 -6.08 14.94
C ALA A 9 23.32 -6.09 16.46
N GLN A 10 22.50 -5.45 17.29
CA GLN A 10 22.59 -5.49 18.76
C GLN A 10 21.83 -6.69 19.38
N GLY A 11 21.28 -7.58 18.55
CA GLY A 11 20.55 -8.78 18.98
C GLY A 11 19.06 -8.57 19.22
N GLU A 12 18.51 -7.40 18.92
CA GLU A 12 17.07 -7.20 18.98
C GLU A 12 16.36 -7.93 17.84
N ARG A 13 15.25 -8.60 18.13
CA ARG A 13 14.38 -9.15 17.10
C ARG A 13 13.48 -8.04 16.56
N VAL A 14 13.91 -7.38 15.49
CA VAL A 14 13.22 -6.27 14.84
C VAL A 14 13.14 -6.47 13.34
N PHE A 15 12.07 -5.94 12.74
CA PHE A 15 11.82 -5.99 11.31
C PHE A 15 11.37 -4.62 10.81
N ALA A 16 11.46 -4.40 9.50
CA ALA A 16 11.00 -3.18 8.85
C ALA A 16 10.37 -3.47 7.49
N ILE A 17 9.47 -2.56 7.11
CA ILE A 17 8.90 -2.43 5.78
C ILE A 17 9.30 -1.02 5.32
N PRO A 18 10.34 -0.86 4.48
CA PRO A 18 10.59 0.42 3.83
C PRO A 18 9.51 0.70 2.78
N TYR A 19 9.59 1.85 2.11
CA TYR A 19 8.54 2.36 1.23
C TYR A 19 9.15 3.04 0.00
N ASP A 20 8.32 3.29 -1.00
CA ASP A 20 8.56 4.11 -2.20
C ASP A 20 9.41 3.42 -3.27
N TYR A 21 10.55 2.85 -2.89
CA TYR A 21 11.56 2.37 -3.83
C TYR A 21 11.76 0.85 -3.78
N GLU A 22 11.67 0.18 -4.92
CA GLU A 22 11.73 -1.28 -5.05
C GLU A 22 13.00 -1.91 -4.46
N HIS A 23 14.14 -1.21 -4.48
CA HIS A 23 15.41 -1.71 -3.93
C HIS A 23 15.65 -1.27 -2.47
N ALA A 24 14.65 -0.71 -1.78
CA ALA A 24 14.86 -0.18 -0.43
C ALA A 24 15.25 -1.24 0.61
N CYS A 25 14.98 -2.54 0.35
CA CYS A 25 15.44 -3.62 1.21
C CYS A 25 16.97 -3.84 1.20
N ASP A 26 17.67 -3.40 0.15
CA ASP A 26 19.11 -3.66 -0.03
C ASP A 26 19.97 -3.06 1.09
N GLU A 27 19.47 -2.01 1.74
CA GLU A 27 20.15 -1.32 2.85
C GLU A 27 20.28 -2.20 4.10
N ALA A 28 19.29 -3.05 4.39
CA ALA A 28 19.33 -3.98 5.52
C ALA A 28 18.44 -5.21 5.26
N PRO A 29 18.89 -6.14 4.39
CA PRO A 29 18.05 -7.23 3.88
C PRO A 29 17.55 -8.18 4.98
N GLU A 30 18.39 -8.46 5.98
CA GLU A 30 18.11 -9.41 7.08
C GLU A 30 16.95 -8.99 7.99
N VAL A 31 16.52 -7.74 7.90
CA VAL A 31 15.39 -7.19 8.68
C VAL A 31 14.23 -6.74 7.81
N CYS A 32 14.34 -6.84 6.48
CA CYS A 32 13.33 -6.35 5.55
C CYS A 32 12.25 -7.41 5.30
N LEU A 33 10.99 -7.13 5.66
CA LEU A 33 9.86 -8.01 5.34
C LEU A 33 9.37 -7.82 3.90
N GLY A 34 9.67 -6.68 3.29
CA GLY A 34 9.28 -6.34 1.94
C GLY A 34 9.06 -4.85 1.79
N VAL A 35 8.79 -4.41 0.57
CA VAL A 35 8.62 -3.00 0.24
C VAL A 35 7.40 -2.81 -0.68
N PRO A 36 6.36 -2.07 -0.23
CA PRO A 36 5.45 -1.42 -1.14
C PRO A 36 6.20 -0.29 -1.87
N TYR A 37 6.14 -0.30 -3.19
CA TYR A 37 6.80 0.70 -4.03
C TYR A 37 5.81 1.27 -5.04
N PHE A 38 6.11 2.49 -5.51
CA PHE A 38 5.36 3.08 -6.62
C PHE A 38 6.05 2.83 -7.94
N ASN A 39 5.24 2.57 -8.95
CA ASN A 39 5.66 2.53 -10.33
C ASN A 39 4.88 3.58 -11.12
N TRP A 40 5.49 4.76 -11.28
CA TRP A 40 4.88 5.87 -12.00
C TRP A 40 4.98 5.74 -13.52
N GLY A 41 5.76 4.77 -14.03
CA GLY A 41 6.04 4.58 -15.46
C GLY A 41 4.79 4.46 -16.33
N PRO A 42 3.86 3.52 -16.03
CA PRO A 42 2.64 3.31 -16.80
C PRO A 42 1.77 4.57 -16.86
N GLY A 43 1.51 5.18 -15.70
CA GLY A 43 0.70 6.40 -15.61
C GLY A 43 1.31 7.58 -16.35
N TYR A 44 2.63 7.79 -16.23
CA TYR A 44 3.30 8.84 -17.01
C TYR A 44 3.25 8.58 -18.51
N LEU A 45 3.44 7.33 -18.94
CA LEU A 45 3.37 6.98 -20.35
C LEU A 45 1.97 7.25 -20.91
N GLU A 46 0.92 6.83 -20.20
CA GLU A 46 -0.48 7.09 -20.57
C GLU A 46 -0.74 8.59 -20.74
N GLN A 47 -0.41 9.39 -19.74
CA GLN A 47 -0.66 10.83 -19.75
C GLN A 47 0.12 11.53 -20.88
N VAL A 48 1.39 11.17 -21.10
CA VAL A 48 2.19 11.71 -22.21
C VAL A 48 1.60 11.33 -23.56
N GLN A 49 1.15 10.08 -23.73
CA GLN A 49 0.50 9.63 -24.97
C GLN A 49 -0.81 10.38 -25.23
N ALA A 50 -1.64 10.61 -24.20
CA ALA A 50 -2.87 11.39 -24.33
C ALA A 50 -2.58 12.84 -24.75
N VAL A 51 -1.55 13.46 -24.19
CA VAL A 51 -1.11 14.82 -24.58
C VAL A 51 -0.64 14.84 -26.04
N VAL A 52 0.23 13.89 -26.43
CA VAL A 52 0.71 13.77 -27.81
C VAL A 52 -0.45 13.53 -28.80
N GLY A 53 -1.44 12.73 -28.41
CA GLY A 53 -2.64 12.44 -29.19
C GLY A 53 -3.68 13.56 -29.23
N GLY A 54 -3.54 14.60 -28.40
CA GLY A 54 -4.52 15.67 -28.27
C GLY A 54 -5.85 15.22 -27.63
N THR A 55 -5.82 14.12 -26.86
CA THR A 55 -6.98 13.53 -26.17
C THR A 55 -6.90 13.70 -24.66
N TRP A 56 -5.89 14.41 -24.16
CA TRP A 56 -5.73 14.65 -22.73
C TRP A 56 -6.88 15.50 -22.18
N GLU A 57 -7.42 15.07 -21.04
CA GLU A 57 -8.42 15.79 -20.27
C GLU A 57 -8.01 15.79 -18.79
N GLN A 58 -8.48 16.79 -18.03
CA GLN A 58 -8.23 16.81 -16.59
C GLN A 58 -9.06 15.73 -15.90
N GLU A 59 -8.42 14.91 -15.09
CA GLU A 59 -9.05 13.83 -14.35
C GLU A 59 -8.45 13.65 -12.96
N TRP A 60 -9.17 12.92 -12.11
CA TRP A 60 -8.68 12.42 -10.84
C TRP A 60 -8.47 10.92 -10.98
N VAL A 61 -7.24 10.46 -10.77
CA VAL A 61 -6.86 9.04 -10.95
C VAL A 61 -6.39 8.48 -9.61
N TRP A 62 -7.09 7.45 -9.13
CA TRP A 62 -6.56 6.54 -8.13
C TRP A 62 -5.97 5.32 -8.84
N ALA A 63 -4.67 5.37 -9.12
CA ALA A 63 -4.00 4.30 -9.83
C ALA A 63 -3.77 3.10 -8.89
N GLY A 64 -4.47 1.99 -9.17
CA GLY A 64 -4.33 0.72 -8.46
C GLY A 64 -3.27 -0.20 -9.06
N PRO A 65 -3.05 -1.38 -8.45
CA PRO A 65 -2.17 -2.39 -9.02
C PRO A 65 -2.84 -3.11 -10.20
N ASP A 66 -2.03 -3.68 -11.07
CA ASP A 66 -2.48 -4.73 -11.97
C ASP A 66 -2.61 -6.03 -11.15
N TRP A 67 -3.84 -6.45 -10.86
CA TRP A 67 -4.06 -7.65 -10.04
C TRP A 67 -3.60 -8.96 -10.69
N SER A 68 -3.38 -8.99 -12.01
CA SER A 68 -2.84 -10.16 -12.70
C SER A 68 -1.32 -10.31 -12.51
N ASP A 69 -0.63 -9.18 -12.30
CA ASP A 69 0.77 -9.09 -11.92
C ASP A 69 1.04 -7.75 -11.22
N ILE A 70 0.95 -7.75 -9.89
CA ILE A 70 1.11 -6.53 -9.09
C ILE A 70 2.51 -5.92 -9.21
N ASN A 71 3.49 -6.66 -9.74
CA ASN A 71 4.86 -6.20 -9.92
C ASN A 71 5.21 -5.93 -11.39
N SER A 72 4.21 -5.91 -12.28
CA SER A 72 4.43 -5.55 -13.68
C SER A 72 4.93 -4.11 -13.80
N PRO A 73 6.13 -3.88 -14.39
CA PRO A 73 6.66 -2.54 -14.58
C PRO A 73 5.89 -1.74 -15.64
N ASP A 74 5.13 -2.42 -16.51
CA ASP A 74 4.46 -1.82 -17.65
C ASP A 74 2.97 -1.52 -17.38
N THR A 75 2.36 -2.15 -16.38
CA THR A 75 0.91 -2.06 -16.15
C THR A 75 0.50 -1.75 -14.71
N SER A 76 1.33 -2.07 -13.72
CA SER A 76 0.97 -1.84 -12.31
C SER A 76 1.46 -0.48 -11.82
N ALA A 77 0.62 0.31 -11.14
CA ALA A 77 1.01 1.60 -10.58
C ALA A 77 1.70 1.50 -9.21
N ILE A 78 1.46 0.39 -8.51
CA ILE A 78 2.07 0.04 -7.22
C ILE A 78 2.47 -1.41 -7.25
N GLY A 79 3.47 -1.78 -6.47
CA GLY A 79 3.83 -3.19 -6.29
C GLY A 79 4.28 -3.48 -4.87
N PHE A 80 4.55 -4.77 -4.63
CA PHE A 80 5.10 -5.24 -3.37
C PHE A 80 6.19 -6.27 -3.66
N LEU A 81 7.45 -5.89 -3.38
CA LEU A 81 8.56 -6.84 -3.41
C LEU A 81 8.75 -7.45 -2.03
N ARG A 82 8.81 -8.78 -1.99
CA ARG A 82 9.04 -9.53 -0.76
C ARG A 82 10.49 -9.37 -0.30
N GLY A 83 10.68 -9.09 0.98
CA GLY A 83 12.00 -8.88 1.56
C GLY A 83 12.61 -10.19 2.08
N PRO A 84 13.94 -10.27 2.23
CA PRO A 84 14.60 -11.51 2.67
C PRO A 84 14.23 -11.99 4.07
N ALA A 85 13.74 -11.11 4.95
CA ALA A 85 13.32 -11.46 6.30
C ALA A 85 11.89 -12.01 6.37
N LEU A 86 11.15 -12.02 5.26
CA LEU A 86 9.80 -12.57 5.19
C LEU A 86 9.85 -14.11 5.15
N SER A 87 9.36 -14.75 6.20
CA SER A 87 9.29 -16.22 6.24
C SER A 87 8.31 -16.77 5.21
N GLU A 88 8.43 -18.05 4.84
CA GLU A 88 7.47 -18.73 3.96
C GLU A 88 6.03 -18.68 4.52
N GLU A 89 5.89 -18.83 5.84
CA GLU A 89 4.58 -18.77 6.52
C GLU A 89 3.94 -17.39 6.38
N TRP A 90 4.69 -16.31 6.65
CA TRP A 90 4.19 -14.95 6.48
C TRP A 90 4.00 -14.60 5.01
N SER A 91 4.82 -15.19 4.14
CA SER A 91 4.70 -15.02 2.71
C SER A 91 3.35 -15.49 2.20
N ALA A 92 2.91 -16.68 2.64
CA ALA A 92 1.60 -17.25 2.30
C ALA A 92 0.43 -16.41 2.83
N GLN A 93 0.54 -15.84 4.03
CA GLN A 93 -0.48 -14.92 4.57
C GLN A 93 -0.61 -13.65 3.72
N VAL A 94 0.52 -13.12 3.22
CA VAL A 94 0.51 -11.99 2.29
C VAL A 94 -0.11 -12.38 0.95
N ASP A 95 0.14 -13.59 0.44
CA ASP A 95 -0.51 -14.08 -0.79
C ASP A 95 -2.03 -14.16 -0.64
N GLU A 96 -2.52 -14.69 0.49
CA GLU A 96 -3.95 -14.75 0.80
C GLU A 96 -4.57 -13.35 0.88
N PHE A 97 -3.88 -12.41 1.53
CA PHE A 97 -4.35 -11.04 1.64
C PHE A 97 -4.39 -10.32 0.28
N ILE A 98 -3.36 -10.47 -0.56
CA ILE A 98 -3.33 -9.92 -1.93
C ILE A 98 -4.47 -10.51 -2.75
N ALA A 99 -4.68 -11.83 -2.69
CA ALA A 99 -5.76 -12.49 -3.42
C ALA A 99 -7.15 -12.00 -2.96
N GLY A 100 -7.34 -11.82 -1.65
CA GLY A 100 -8.59 -11.32 -1.11
C GLY A 100 -8.87 -9.86 -1.47
N LEU A 101 -7.84 -9.02 -1.56
CA LEU A 101 -7.99 -7.66 -2.09
C LEU A 101 -8.31 -7.68 -3.60
N ALA A 102 -7.66 -8.56 -4.35
CA ALA A 102 -7.84 -8.69 -5.80
C ALA A 102 -9.25 -9.15 -6.20
N ASP A 103 -9.81 -10.11 -5.45
CA ASP A 103 -11.15 -10.65 -5.72
C ASP A 103 -12.28 -9.92 -4.97
N GLY A 104 -11.93 -8.96 -4.11
CA GLY A 104 -12.86 -8.14 -3.34
C GLY A 104 -13.48 -8.86 -2.14
N SER A 105 -13.04 -10.07 -1.79
CA SER A 105 -13.46 -10.76 -0.56
C SER A 105 -12.93 -10.09 0.69
N ILE A 106 -11.82 -9.34 0.57
CA ILE A 106 -11.32 -8.42 1.57
C ILE A 106 -11.59 -7.00 1.08
N ASN A 107 -12.36 -6.25 1.86
CA ASN A 107 -12.52 -4.82 1.70
C ASN A 107 -12.17 -4.13 3.03
N LEU A 108 -11.18 -3.24 2.97
CA LEU A 108 -10.62 -2.60 4.16
C LEU A 108 -11.52 -1.49 4.72
N PHE A 109 -12.37 -0.90 3.88
CA PHE A 109 -13.20 0.24 4.22
C PHE A 109 -14.68 -0.12 4.14
N VAL A 110 -15.08 -1.07 5.00
CA VAL A 110 -16.48 -1.45 5.22
C VAL A 110 -16.83 -1.26 6.68
N GLY A 111 -17.92 -0.56 6.95
CA GLY A 111 -18.33 -0.26 8.31
C GLY A 111 -18.92 -1.46 9.07
N PRO A 112 -19.03 -1.35 10.40
CA PRO A 112 -18.90 -0.11 11.16
C PRO A 112 -17.44 0.31 11.36
N LEU A 113 -17.10 1.54 10.98
CA LEU A 113 -15.81 2.17 11.24
C LEU A 113 -16.05 3.52 11.90
N ASN A 114 -15.28 3.80 12.96
CA ASN A 114 -15.26 5.10 13.62
C ASN A 114 -13.88 5.75 13.44
N TYR A 115 -13.82 7.07 13.58
CA TYR A 115 -12.57 7.80 13.73
C TYR A 115 -11.98 7.61 15.13
N GLN A 116 -10.73 8.06 15.31
CA GLN A 116 -9.95 7.94 16.54
C GLN A 116 -10.65 8.58 17.75
N ASP A 117 -11.45 9.63 17.53
CA ASP A 117 -12.26 10.32 18.54
C ASP A 117 -13.61 9.62 18.87
N GLY A 118 -13.91 8.50 18.19
CA GLY A 118 -15.13 7.73 18.33
C GLY A 118 -16.32 8.26 17.50
N THR A 119 -16.13 9.31 16.69
CA THR A 119 -17.17 9.75 15.75
C THR A 119 -17.35 8.73 14.62
N PRO A 120 -18.60 8.45 14.17
CA PRO A 120 -18.81 7.47 13.11
C PRO A 120 -18.24 7.93 11.76
N PHE A 121 -17.49 7.04 11.09
CA PHE A 121 -17.01 7.24 9.72
C PHE A 121 -17.90 6.49 8.71
N LEU A 122 -18.10 5.18 8.90
CA LEU A 122 -18.95 4.33 8.05
C LEU A 122 -19.96 3.57 8.90
N ALA A 123 -21.22 3.54 8.48
CA ALA A 123 -22.25 2.73 9.11
C ALA A 123 -22.06 1.22 8.86
N GLU A 124 -22.75 0.36 9.60
CA GLU A 124 -22.68 -1.09 9.41
C GLU A 124 -23.00 -1.51 7.97
N GLY A 125 -22.05 -2.19 7.32
CA GLY A 125 -22.16 -2.65 5.93
C GLY A 125 -22.00 -1.55 4.87
N GLU A 126 -21.77 -0.29 5.26
CA GLU A 126 -21.45 0.79 4.33
C GLU A 126 -20.02 0.61 3.81
N VAL A 127 -19.86 0.64 2.48
CA VAL A 127 -18.56 0.62 1.82
C VAL A 127 -18.17 2.06 1.49
N ALA A 128 -16.97 2.49 1.89
CA ALA A 128 -16.49 3.82 1.56
C ALA A 128 -16.31 4.00 0.05
N THR A 129 -16.61 5.20 -0.44
CA THR A 129 -16.13 5.63 -1.75
C THR A 129 -14.66 6.00 -1.69
N ASP A 130 -14.02 5.98 -2.85
CA ASP A 130 -12.66 6.45 -3.03
C ASP A 130 -12.45 7.88 -2.47
N GLU A 131 -13.38 8.80 -2.74
CA GLU A 131 -13.29 10.16 -2.22
C GLU A 131 -13.41 10.22 -0.68
N GLN A 132 -14.25 9.37 -0.08
CA GLN A 132 -14.35 9.29 1.38
C GLN A 132 -13.03 8.82 2.00
N ILE A 133 -12.35 7.85 1.37
CA ILE A 133 -11.05 7.37 1.85
C ILE A 133 -9.98 8.45 1.67
N TRP A 134 -9.94 9.08 0.49
CA TRP A 134 -8.94 10.10 0.16
C TRP A 134 -9.04 11.34 1.08
N TYR A 135 -10.27 11.73 1.44
CA TYR A 135 -10.56 12.87 2.29
C TYR A 135 -10.92 12.48 3.73
N MET A 136 -10.45 11.33 4.21
CA MET A 136 -10.60 10.95 5.62
C MET A 136 -10.12 12.08 6.54
N GLU A 137 -10.96 12.43 7.52
CA GLU A 137 -10.73 13.59 8.37
C GLU A 137 -9.71 13.30 9.48
N GLN A 138 -9.68 12.06 9.97
CA GLN A 138 -8.86 11.62 11.09
C GLN A 138 -8.39 10.17 10.89
N LEU A 139 -7.48 9.71 11.77
CA LEU A 139 -7.17 8.30 11.90
C LEU A 139 -8.40 7.50 12.37
N LEU A 140 -8.40 6.19 12.14
CA LEU A 140 -9.48 5.31 12.59
C LEU A 140 -9.35 4.97 14.08
N GLU A 141 -10.46 4.54 14.68
CA GLU A 141 -10.51 4.02 16.05
C GLU A 141 -9.44 2.93 16.28
N GLY A 142 -8.72 3.03 17.40
CA GLY A 142 -7.64 2.11 17.77
C GLY A 142 -6.26 2.48 17.24
N MET A 143 -6.14 3.47 16.34
CA MET A 143 -4.85 4.04 15.95
C MET A 143 -4.37 5.06 17.00
N GLU A 144 -3.06 5.16 17.19
CA GLU A 144 -2.43 6.19 18.03
C GLU A 144 -1.59 7.12 17.16
N GLY A 145 -1.72 8.42 17.38
CA GLY A 145 -1.01 9.44 16.61
C GLY A 145 -1.82 10.74 16.50
N PRO A 146 -1.18 11.87 16.17
CA PRO A 146 -1.88 13.12 15.93
C PRO A 146 -2.59 13.08 14.57
N SER A 147 -3.90 13.34 14.54
CA SER A 147 -4.69 13.42 13.31
C SER A 147 -5.75 14.53 13.29
N GLU A 148 -5.59 15.51 14.18
CA GLU A 148 -6.35 16.77 14.21
C GLU A 148 -5.42 17.96 13.88
#